data_AF-A0A374TYJ9-F1
#
_entry.id   AF-A0A374TYJ9-F1
#
_cell.length_a   1.000
_cell.length_b   1.000
_cell.length_c   1.000
_cell.angle_alpha   90.00
_cell.angle_beta   90.00
_cell.angle_gamma   90.00
#
_symmetry.space_group_name_H-M   'P 1'
#
loop_
_entity.id
_entity.type
_entity.pdbx_description
1 polymer ?
#
loop_
_entity_poly.entity_id
_entity_poly.type
_entity_poly.pdbx_seq_one_letter_code
_entity_poly.pdbx_strand_id
1 'polypeptide(L)'
;MAINQNGSGRGGAGSNGSDVNDIVNRLGGPRVVIVLAVVVVIAIVAVTSITSGISDTNRQTEQRAEAKQQQEDEAARAQRKKEKEERHQEEAKKATVLTLDEITDEALRSDLALDADEDGNISQETADEARSIDVESFDSLPLLANFHNITTFGIGDYDSESYDISSISNIIHLSIGDCSVPQVDLTRFSQLQRVAINRLESPVDTLNAKNMSSLTNVQIEGLDGSIGTLDLSGDVNLDVLKIGCRVETLNLCGAGRENAFDITFSPNCVGKILYDSDTGSGMVEFLQKMSSDYGYTMEQQ
;
A
#
# COMPACT_ATOMS: atom_id res chain seq x y z
N MET A 1 -30.57 53.90 -76.74
CA MET A 1 -31.27 54.11 -78.03
C MET A 1 -30.25 54.07 -79.15
N ALA A 2 -30.66 53.48 -80.28
CA ALA A 2 -30.01 53.32 -81.60
C ALA A 2 -28.89 54.34 -81.95
N ILE A 3 -27.71 53.92 -82.43
CA ILE A 3 -27.34 53.39 -83.77
C ILE A 3 -27.40 54.47 -84.89
N ASN A 4 -26.29 54.50 -85.66
CA ASN A 4 -26.08 54.97 -87.05
C ASN A 4 -25.77 56.44 -87.32
N GLN A 5 -24.96 56.81 -88.34
CA GLN A 5 -23.90 56.19 -89.17
C GLN A 5 -23.38 57.29 -90.12
N ASN A 6 -22.29 56.98 -90.85
CA ASN A 6 -21.70 57.64 -92.03
C ASN A 6 -20.63 58.70 -91.77
N GLY A 7 -19.47 58.70 -92.43
CA GLY A 7 -18.95 57.84 -93.50
C GLY A 7 -17.96 58.60 -94.41
N SER A 8 -17.04 57.86 -95.05
CA SER A 8 -16.05 58.23 -96.10
C SER A 8 -14.73 58.88 -95.62
N GLY A 9 -13.52 58.54 -96.08
CA GLY A 9 -13.04 57.50 -97.01
C GLY A 9 -11.56 57.71 -97.41
N ARG A 10 -10.82 56.60 -97.56
CA ARG A 10 -9.64 56.31 -98.43
C ARG A 10 -8.21 56.85 -98.17
N GLY A 11 -7.26 55.90 -98.23
CA GLY A 11 -5.82 56.02 -98.56
C GLY A 11 -4.91 55.65 -97.37
N GLY A 12 -3.90 54.78 -97.41
CA GLY A 12 -3.16 54.04 -98.43
C GLY A 12 -2.14 53.11 -97.73
N ALA A 13 -1.48 52.24 -98.49
CA ALA A 13 -0.75 51.03 -98.09
C ALA A 13 0.50 51.20 -97.18
N GLY A 14 0.89 50.09 -96.52
CA GLY A 14 2.27 49.88 -96.07
C GLY A 14 2.43 48.94 -94.86
N SER A 15 2.28 47.62 -95.04
CA SER A 15 2.65 46.62 -94.03
C SER A 15 4.13 46.26 -94.16
N ASN A 16 4.96 46.62 -93.17
CA ASN A 16 6.29 46.05 -92.99
C ASN A 16 6.27 45.12 -91.78
N GLY A 17 5.96 43.85 -92.02
CA GLY A 17 6.27 42.76 -91.10
C GLY A 17 7.77 42.50 -91.20
N SER A 18 8.51 42.94 -90.19
CA SER A 18 9.93 42.62 -90.04
C SER A 18 10.07 41.22 -89.45
N ASP A 19 10.60 40.33 -90.28
CA ASP A 19 10.97 38.95 -89.97
C ASP A 19 11.78 38.80 -88.68
N VAL A 20 11.26 38.00 -87.75
CA VAL A 20 11.93 37.54 -86.53
C VAL A 20 13.25 36.79 -86.84
N ASN A 21 13.42 36.30 -88.07
CA ASN A 21 14.62 35.59 -88.52
C ASN A 21 15.88 36.47 -88.59
N ASP A 22 15.76 37.79 -88.74
CA ASP A 22 16.93 38.67 -88.90
C ASP A 22 17.64 38.98 -87.57
N ILE A 23 16.94 38.83 -86.44
CA ILE A 23 17.53 39.01 -85.10
C ILE A 23 18.32 37.76 -84.68
N VAL A 24 17.87 36.57 -85.09
CA VAL A 24 18.52 35.29 -84.72
C VAL A 24 19.88 35.11 -85.40
N ASN A 25 20.04 35.62 -86.63
CA ASN A 25 21.31 35.52 -87.36
C ASN A 25 22.39 36.49 -86.87
N ARG A 26 22.03 37.53 -86.10
CA ARG A 26 22.97 38.54 -85.60
C ARG A 26 23.60 38.20 -84.25
N LEU A 27 23.16 37.13 -83.59
CA LEU A 27 23.60 36.72 -82.25
C LEU A 27 24.23 35.33 -82.17
N GLY A 28 24.58 34.70 -83.29
CA GLY A 28 25.46 33.52 -83.29
C GLY A 28 24.74 32.17 -83.47
N GLY A 29 23.94 32.03 -84.52
CA GLY A 29 23.56 30.71 -85.08
C GLY A 29 22.73 29.77 -84.18
N PRO A 30 22.34 28.60 -84.71
CA PRO A 30 21.43 27.66 -84.03
C PRO A 30 21.95 27.15 -82.68
N ARG A 31 23.26 27.22 -82.43
CA ARG A 31 23.88 26.87 -81.14
C ARG A 31 23.47 27.84 -80.02
N VAL A 32 23.33 29.14 -80.29
CA VAL A 32 22.93 30.13 -79.26
C VAL A 32 21.46 30.00 -78.90
N VAL A 33 20.59 29.67 -79.87
CA VAL A 33 19.17 29.41 -79.61
C VAL A 33 18.97 28.14 -78.79
N ILE A 34 19.70 27.07 -79.09
CA ILE A 34 19.68 25.83 -78.30
C ILE A 34 20.21 26.07 -76.89
N VAL A 35 21.30 26.83 -76.74
CA VAL A 35 21.84 27.17 -75.41
C VAL A 35 20.84 28.01 -74.62
N LEU A 36 20.17 29.00 -75.22
CA LEU A 36 19.15 29.78 -74.53
C LEU A 36 17.95 28.92 -74.10
N ALA A 37 17.48 28.04 -74.98
CA ALA A 37 16.37 27.13 -74.67
C ALA A 37 16.74 26.15 -73.53
N VAL A 38 17.96 25.61 -73.55
CA VAL A 38 18.49 24.74 -72.49
C VAL A 38 18.62 25.52 -71.16
N VAL A 39 19.11 26.76 -71.19
CA VAL A 39 19.22 27.61 -70.00
C VAL A 39 17.84 27.93 -69.42
N VAL A 40 16.85 28.22 -70.26
CA VAL A 40 15.46 28.48 -69.83
C VAL A 40 14.83 27.22 -69.22
N VAL A 41 15.04 26.05 -69.83
CA VAL A 41 14.53 24.78 -69.29
C VAL A 41 15.21 24.44 -67.95
N ILE A 42 16.52 24.62 -67.84
CA ILE A 42 17.25 24.43 -66.58
C ILE A 42 16.75 25.41 -65.51
N ALA A 43 16.50 26.67 -65.88
CA ALA A 43 15.98 27.68 -64.95
C ALA A 43 14.54 27.35 -64.47
N ILE A 44 13.66 26.90 -65.38
CA ILE A 44 12.29 26.50 -65.01
C ILE A 44 12.30 25.25 -64.13
N VAL A 45 13.11 24.24 -64.48
CA VAL A 45 13.28 23.01 -63.68
C VAL A 45 13.87 23.34 -62.31
N ALA A 46 14.85 24.25 -62.22
CA ALA A 46 15.38 24.69 -60.93
C ALA A 46 14.32 25.41 -60.07
N VAL A 47 13.51 26.28 -60.66
CA VAL A 47 12.44 26.99 -59.93
C VAL A 47 11.33 26.04 -59.48
N THR A 48 10.93 25.07 -60.30
CA THR A 48 9.94 24.05 -59.90
C THR A 48 10.49 23.08 -58.86
N SER A 49 11.77 22.68 -58.93
CA SER A 49 12.43 21.87 -57.90
C SER A 49 12.60 22.61 -56.57
N ILE A 50 12.87 23.92 -56.59
CA ILE A 50 12.96 24.74 -55.38
C ILE A 50 11.58 24.92 -54.75
N THR A 51 10.54 25.20 -55.54
CA THR A 51 9.17 25.38 -55.02
C THR A 51 8.54 24.09 -54.51
N SER A 52 8.79 22.95 -55.16
CA SER A 52 8.36 21.63 -54.65
C SER A 52 9.14 21.21 -53.38
N GLY A 53 10.45 21.46 -53.33
CA GLY A 53 11.25 21.26 -52.11
C GLY A 53 10.81 22.14 -50.94
N ILE A 54 10.45 23.41 -51.18
CA ILE A 54 9.90 24.30 -50.13
C ILE A 54 8.53 23.81 -49.65
N SER A 55 7.68 23.29 -50.53
CA SER A 55 6.36 22.76 -50.16
C SER A 55 6.46 21.49 -49.31
N ASP A 56 7.38 20.58 -49.62
CA ASP A 56 7.61 19.36 -48.83
C ASP A 56 8.29 19.68 -47.49
N THR A 57 9.20 20.66 -47.47
CA THR A 57 9.84 21.15 -46.23
C THR A 57 8.82 21.83 -45.31
N ASN A 58 7.90 22.63 -45.86
CA ASN A 58 6.81 23.23 -45.07
C ASN A 58 5.87 22.18 -44.47
N ARG A 59 5.45 21.17 -45.25
CA ARG A 59 4.62 20.07 -44.75
C ARG A 59 5.30 19.25 -43.65
N GLN A 60 6.58 18.95 -43.79
CA GLN A 60 7.33 18.25 -42.74
C GLN A 60 7.49 19.12 -41.49
N THR A 61 7.66 20.43 -41.65
CA THR A 61 7.79 21.36 -40.51
C THR A 61 6.46 21.49 -39.76
N GLU A 62 5.34 21.58 -40.47
CA GLU A 62 3.99 21.57 -39.89
C GLU A 62 3.69 20.26 -39.17
N GLN A 63 3.94 19.10 -39.79
CA GLN A 63 3.73 17.79 -39.14
C GLN A 63 4.62 17.61 -37.91
N ARG A 64 5.86 18.12 -37.95
CA ARG A 64 6.77 18.06 -36.80
C ARG A 64 6.34 19.02 -35.69
N ALA A 65 5.77 20.17 -36.03
CA ALA A 65 5.17 21.08 -35.07
C ALA A 65 3.90 20.50 -34.45
N GLU A 66 3.02 19.88 -35.24
CA GLU A 66 1.81 19.21 -34.78
C GLU A 66 2.13 18.00 -33.89
N ALA A 67 3.09 17.15 -34.28
CA ALA A 67 3.51 16.01 -33.48
C ALA A 67 4.15 16.46 -32.15
N LYS A 68 4.95 17.54 -32.19
CA LYS A 68 5.54 18.13 -30.98
C LYS A 68 4.44 18.73 -30.08
N GLN A 69 3.45 19.39 -30.66
CA GLN A 69 2.33 19.97 -29.92
C GLN A 69 1.41 18.89 -29.33
N GLN A 70 1.16 17.79 -30.05
CA GLN A 70 0.45 16.62 -29.51
C GLN A 70 1.22 15.97 -28.36
N GLN A 71 2.54 15.84 -28.49
CA GLN A 71 3.38 15.28 -27.43
C GLN A 71 3.41 16.19 -26.18
N GLU A 72 3.47 17.51 -26.37
CA GLU A 72 3.37 18.49 -25.29
C GLU A 72 1.99 18.47 -24.61
N ASP A 73 0.91 18.36 -25.39
CA ASP A 73 -0.47 18.25 -24.88
C ASP A 73 -0.68 16.92 -24.10
N GLU A 74 -0.13 15.82 -24.58
CA GLU A 74 -0.21 14.51 -23.91
C GLU A 74 0.60 14.51 -22.61
N ALA A 75 1.81 15.08 -22.62
CA ALA A 75 2.61 15.28 -21.41
C ALA A 75 1.90 16.17 -20.39
N ALA A 76 1.29 17.28 -20.83
CA ALA A 76 0.52 18.17 -19.97
C ALA A 76 -0.73 17.49 -19.39
N ARG A 77 -1.42 16.65 -20.17
CA ARG A 77 -2.56 15.85 -19.68
C ARG A 77 -2.13 14.81 -18.66
N ALA A 78 -1.02 14.11 -18.91
CA ALA A 78 -0.45 13.14 -17.97
C ALA A 78 -0.05 13.81 -16.65
N GLN A 79 0.61 14.97 -16.74
CA GLN A 79 1.00 15.74 -15.55
C GLN A 79 -0.22 16.23 -14.75
N ARG A 80 -1.25 16.79 -15.40
CA ARG A 80 -2.50 17.18 -14.73
C ARG A 80 -3.23 16.01 -14.09
N LYS A 81 -3.20 14.83 -14.72
CA LYS A 81 -3.78 13.60 -14.15
C LYS A 81 -3.03 13.21 -12.88
N LYS A 82 -1.69 13.21 -12.92
CA LYS A 82 -0.84 12.90 -11.77
C LYS A 82 -1.05 13.90 -10.62
N GLU A 83 -1.06 15.20 -10.89
CA GLU A 83 -1.35 16.25 -9.89
C GLU A 83 -2.76 16.14 -9.29
N LYS A 84 -3.72 15.61 -10.06
CA LYS A 84 -5.07 15.35 -9.56
C LYS A 84 -5.10 14.11 -8.66
N GLU A 85 -4.41 13.04 -9.04
CA GLU A 85 -4.27 11.83 -8.22
C GLU A 85 -3.53 12.11 -6.91
N GLU A 86 -2.43 12.87 -6.96
CA GLU A 86 -1.67 13.31 -5.78
C GLU A 86 -2.53 14.16 -4.84
N ARG A 87 -3.31 15.12 -5.37
CA ARG A 87 -4.25 15.89 -4.54
C ARG A 87 -5.32 15.02 -3.89
N HIS A 88 -5.92 14.09 -4.62
CA HIS A 88 -6.92 13.20 -4.04
C HIS A 88 -6.33 12.29 -2.96
N GLN A 89 -5.08 11.84 -3.11
CA GLN A 89 -4.38 11.08 -2.07
C GLN A 89 -4.09 11.95 -0.83
N GLU A 90 -3.66 13.20 -1.03
CA GLU A 90 -3.41 14.12 0.07
C GLU A 90 -4.71 14.51 0.82
N GLU A 91 -5.82 14.69 0.09
CA GLU A 91 -7.14 14.91 0.68
C GLU A 91 -7.62 13.68 1.48
N ALA A 92 -7.41 12.47 0.96
CA ALA A 92 -7.79 11.23 1.65
C ALA A 92 -7.00 11.03 2.95
N LYS A 93 -5.71 11.38 2.96
CA LYS A 93 -4.87 11.35 4.17
C LYS A 93 -5.37 12.29 5.26
N LYS A 94 -5.77 13.50 4.87
CA LYS A 94 -6.28 14.54 5.78
C LYS A 94 -7.74 14.36 6.17
N ALA A 95 -8.42 13.33 5.64
CA ALA A 95 -9.80 13.07 5.98
C ALA A 95 -9.90 12.69 7.46
N THR A 96 -10.78 13.38 8.19
CA THR A 96 -11.15 13.00 9.56
C THR A 96 -11.82 11.63 9.57
N VAL A 97 -11.32 10.73 10.41
CA VAL A 97 -11.87 9.38 10.60
C VAL A 97 -12.58 9.22 11.94
N LEU A 98 -12.15 9.97 12.96
CA LEU A 98 -12.75 10.00 14.29
C LEU A 98 -12.62 11.40 14.88
N THR A 99 -13.58 11.78 15.70
CA THR A 99 -13.51 12.97 16.55
C THR A 99 -13.13 12.55 17.97
N LEU A 100 -12.44 13.42 18.72
CA LEU A 100 -12.09 13.13 20.12
C LEU A 100 -13.33 12.92 21.00
N ASP A 101 -14.47 13.50 20.64
CA ASP A 101 -15.73 13.34 21.36
C ASP A 101 -16.38 11.96 21.15
N GLU A 102 -16.02 11.24 20.07
CA GLU A 102 -16.46 9.86 19.82
C GLU A 102 -15.66 8.84 20.65
N ILE A 103 -14.50 9.24 21.19
CA ILE A 103 -13.62 8.38 21.99
C ILE A 103 -13.93 8.59 23.47
N THR A 104 -14.83 7.77 24.00
CA THR A 104 -15.20 7.81 25.43
C THR A 104 -14.22 7.09 26.34
N ASP A 105 -13.43 6.18 25.77
CA ASP A 105 -12.40 5.42 26.48
C ASP A 105 -11.18 6.31 26.71
N GLU A 106 -10.88 6.58 27.98
CA GLU A 106 -9.81 7.50 28.37
C GLU A 106 -8.42 6.92 28.08
N ALA A 107 -8.26 5.59 28.15
CA ALA A 107 -7.00 4.93 27.81
C ALA A 107 -6.74 5.08 26.32
N LEU A 108 -7.73 4.75 25.48
CA LEU A 108 -7.66 4.96 24.03
C LEU A 108 -7.40 6.42 23.69
N ARG A 109 -8.10 7.35 24.35
CA ARG A 109 -7.92 8.79 24.12
C ARG A 109 -6.51 9.26 24.47
N SER A 110 -5.95 8.76 25.57
CA SER A 110 -4.60 9.08 26.03
C SER A 110 -3.52 8.48 25.15
N ASP A 111 -3.69 7.23 24.73
CA ASP A 111 -2.77 6.51 23.84
C ASP A 111 -2.73 7.11 22.45
N LEU A 112 -3.89 7.60 22.01
CA LEU A 112 -3.96 8.35 20.80
C LEU A 112 -3.17 9.64 21.00
N ALA A 113 -3.53 10.60 21.87
CA ALA A 113 -2.83 11.89 21.95
C ALA A 113 -2.43 12.45 20.55
N LEU A 114 -3.23 12.09 19.55
CA LEU A 114 -2.87 12.03 18.13
C LEU A 114 -3.39 13.29 17.42
N ASP A 115 -4.19 14.08 18.11
CA ASP A 115 -4.62 15.43 17.74
C ASP A 115 -3.44 16.41 17.92
N ALA A 116 -2.38 16.19 17.13
CA ALA A 116 -1.14 16.95 17.22
C ALA A 116 -1.32 18.43 16.85
N ASP A 117 -2.37 18.75 16.09
CA ASP A 117 -2.76 20.11 15.71
C ASP A 117 -3.87 20.71 16.58
N GLU A 118 -4.31 20.00 17.63
CA GLU A 118 -5.31 20.43 18.62
C GLU A 118 -6.67 20.84 17.98
N ASP A 119 -7.02 20.23 16.86
CA ASP A 119 -8.23 20.50 16.07
C ASP A 119 -9.46 19.68 16.52
N GLY A 120 -9.26 18.74 17.45
CA GLY A 120 -10.28 17.87 18.01
C GLY A 120 -10.56 16.61 17.19
N ASN A 121 -9.78 16.33 16.14
CA ASN A 121 -10.01 15.25 15.19
C ASN A 121 -8.80 14.33 15.05
N ILE A 122 -9.07 13.12 14.59
CA ILE A 122 -8.06 12.16 14.15
C ILE A 122 -8.19 12.02 12.64
N SER A 123 -7.11 12.31 11.92
CA SER A 123 -7.05 12.12 10.47
C SER A 123 -6.75 10.66 10.10
N GLN A 124 -7.02 10.26 8.86
CA GLN A 124 -6.66 8.93 8.37
C GLN A 124 -5.14 8.71 8.40
N GLU A 125 -4.34 9.73 8.06
CA GLU A 125 -2.88 9.66 8.13
C GLU A 125 -2.42 9.35 9.55
N THR A 126 -2.98 10.07 10.52
CA THR A 126 -2.73 9.87 11.95
C THR A 126 -3.13 8.47 12.42
N ALA A 127 -4.32 7.98 12.04
CA ALA A 127 -4.77 6.62 12.37
C ALA A 127 -3.89 5.54 11.72
N ASP A 128 -3.43 5.78 10.49
CA ASP A 128 -2.54 4.87 9.77
C ASP A 128 -1.10 4.89 10.29
N GLU A 129 -0.69 5.91 11.06
CA GLU A 129 0.59 5.96 11.76
C GLU A 129 0.59 5.10 13.04
N ALA A 130 -0.57 4.92 13.67
CA ALA A 130 -0.69 4.10 14.87
C ALA A 130 -0.22 2.64 14.63
N ARG A 131 0.53 2.11 15.58
CA ARG A 131 1.05 0.72 15.56
C ARG A 131 0.70 -0.06 16.83
N SER A 132 0.43 0.67 17.91
CA SER A 132 0.06 0.18 19.22
C SER A 132 -1.10 1.00 19.73
N ILE A 133 -2.07 0.36 20.37
CA ILE A 133 -3.17 1.02 21.07
C ILE A 133 -3.52 0.19 22.31
N ASP A 134 -3.75 0.89 23.41
CA ASP A 134 -4.36 0.37 24.62
C ASP A 134 -5.80 0.89 24.75
N VAL A 135 -6.71 0.02 25.19
CA VAL A 135 -8.10 0.36 25.53
C VAL A 135 -8.41 -0.10 26.94
N GLU A 136 -9.34 0.57 27.62
CA GLU A 136 -9.80 0.13 28.94
C GLU A 136 -10.65 -1.13 28.82
N SER A 137 -11.55 -1.17 27.84
CA SER A 137 -12.42 -2.33 27.57
C SER A 137 -12.66 -2.53 26.08
N PHE A 138 -13.27 -3.66 25.73
CA PHE A 138 -13.61 -3.99 24.35
C PHE A 138 -14.72 -3.11 23.74
N ASP A 139 -15.39 -2.24 24.50
CA ASP A 139 -16.40 -1.32 23.96
C ASP A 139 -15.82 -0.38 22.89
N SER A 140 -14.50 -0.18 22.90
CA SER A 140 -13.73 0.63 21.96
C SER A 140 -13.42 -0.07 20.62
N LEU A 141 -13.65 -1.39 20.49
CA LEU A 141 -13.33 -2.15 19.27
C LEU A 141 -13.92 -1.61 17.96
N PRO A 142 -15.17 -1.08 17.92
CA PRO A 142 -15.71 -0.50 16.70
C PRO A 142 -14.90 0.72 16.21
N LEU A 143 -14.32 1.49 17.14
CA LEU A 143 -13.47 2.65 16.81
C LEU A 143 -12.14 2.19 16.20
N LEU A 144 -11.62 1.04 16.63
CA LEU A 144 -10.36 0.47 16.14
C LEU A 144 -10.40 0.09 14.65
N ALA A 145 -11.59 -0.04 14.06
CA ALA A 145 -11.74 -0.34 12.63
C ALA A 145 -11.08 0.69 11.69
N ASN A 146 -10.88 1.92 12.16
CA ASN A 146 -10.22 2.99 11.39
C ASN A 146 -8.68 2.93 11.44
N PHE A 147 -8.11 2.06 12.28
CA PHE A 147 -6.68 1.98 12.55
C PHE A 147 -6.08 0.70 11.95
N HIS A 148 -5.81 0.74 10.65
CA HIS A 148 -5.53 -0.46 9.85
C HIS A 148 -4.18 -1.13 10.14
N ASN A 149 -3.23 -0.38 10.70
CA ASN A 149 -1.84 -0.80 10.86
C ASN A 149 -1.46 -1.17 12.31
N ILE A 150 -2.44 -1.26 13.21
CA ILE A 150 -2.19 -1.72 14.58
C ILE A 150 -1.69 -3.16 14.53
N THR A 151 -0.63 -3.40 15.28
CA THR A 151 -0.03 -4.73 15.45
C THR A 151 0.13 -5.10 16.92
N THR A 152 0.13 -4.10 17.81
CA THR A 152 0.14 -4.28 19.27
C THR A 152 -1.18 -3.77 19.85
N PHE A 153 -1.86 -4.61 20.61
CA PHE A 153 -3.13 -4.26 21.24
C PHE A 153 -3.08 -4.57 22.73
N GLY A 154 -3.28 -3.54 23.54
CA GLY A 154 -3.50 -3.67 24.97
C GLY A 154 -4.98 -3.55 25.31
N ILE A 155 -5.43 -4.39 26.23
CA ILE A 155 -6.76 -4.28 26.83
C ILE A 155 -6.65 -4.31 28.34
N GLY A 156 -7.24 -3.31 28.97
CA GLY A 156 -7.31 -3.14 30.42
C GLY A 156 -8.11 -4.27 31.06
N ASP A 157 -9.40 -4.37 30.79
CA ASP A 157 -10.31 -5.38 31.31
C ASP A 157 -10.77 -6.35 30.21
N TYR A 158 -10.36 -7.60 30.32
CA TYR A 158 -10.82 -8.70 29.49
C TYR A 158 -11.96 -9.43 30.19
N ASP A 159 -13.19 -9.04 29.85
CA ASP A 159 -14.43 -9.41 30.55
C ASP A 159 -15.45 -10.16 29.67
N SER A 160 -15.20 -10.37 28.38
CA SER A 160 -16.06 -11.22 27.56
C SER A 160 -15.36 -12.09 26.52
N GLU A 161 -15.93 -13.28 26.35
CA GLU A 161 -15.49 -14.31 25.42
C GLU A 161 -15.98 -14.06 23.98
N SER A 162 -16.89 -13.11 23.80
CA SER A 162 -17.78 -13.02 22.64
C SER A 162 -17.63 -11.77 21.77
N TYR A 163 -16.65 -10.91 22.08
CA TYR A 163 -16.43 -9.69 21.30
C TYR A 163 -16.13 -10.00 19.83
N ASP A 164 -16.44 -9.09 18.91
CA ASP A 164 -16.03 -9.21 17.52
C ASP A 164 -14.71 -8.46 17.31
N ILE A 165 -13.61 -9.20 17.14
CA ILE A 165 -12.27 -8.64 16.92
C ILE A 165 -11.89 -8.59 15.43
N SER A 166 -12.84 -8.82 14.52
CA SER A 166 -12.57 -8.87 13.07
C SER A 166 -11.99 -7.55 12.54
N SER A 167 -12.29 -6.42 13.20
CA SER A 167 -11.74 -5.10 12.90
C SER A 167 -10.23 -4.99 13.14
N ILE A 168 -9.66 -5.84 14.00
CA ILE A 168 -8.24 -5.81 14.41
C ILE A 168 -7.55 -7.15 14.14
N SER A 169 -7.56 -7.58 12.88
CA SER A 169 -7.02 -8.91 12.48
C SER A 169 -5.50 -9.00 12.37
N ASN A 170 -4.79 -7.86 12.39
CA ASN A 170 -3.33 -7.78 12.20
C ASN A 170 -2.53 -7.82 13.52
N ILE A 171 -3.18 -8.13 14.64
CA ILE A 171 -2.53 -8.14 15.95
C ILE A 171 -1.53 -9.29 16.04
N ILE A 172 -0.28 -8.92 16.30
CA ILE A 172 0.83 -9.83 16.56
C ILE A 172 1.21 -9.85 18.05
N HIS A 173 0.93 -8.77 18.78
CA HIS A 173 1.19 -8.67 20.22
C HIS A 173 -0.09 -8.28 20.96
N LEU A 174 -0.51 -9.11 21.91
CA LEU A 174 -1.65 -8.86 22.79
C LEU A 174 -1.18 -8.71 24.23
N SER A 175 -1.59 -7.62 24.89
CA SER A 175 -1.40 -7.40 26.32
C SER A 175 -2.75 -7.34 27.00
N ILE A 176 -3.02 -8.23 27.93
CA ILE A 176 -4.23 -8.24 28.77
C ILE A 176 -3.82 -7.76 30.15
N GLY A 177 -4.44 -6.69 30.62
CA GLY A 177 -4.27 -6.16 31.98
C GLY A 177 -4.88 -7.12 32.99
N ASP A 178 -6.19 -7.01 33.16
CA ASP A 178 -7.02 -7.75 34.08
C ASP A 178 -7.90 -8.73 33.29
N CYS A 179 -7.80 -10.03 33.62
CA CYS A 179 -8.62 -11.07 33.02
C CYS A 179 -9.62 -11.60 34.04
N SER A 180 -10.92 -11.43 33.75
CA SER A 180 -12.02 -11.74 34.67
C SER A 180 -12.97 -12.84 34.16
N VAL A 181 -12.73 -13.38 32.95
CA VAL A 181 -13.55 -14.43 32.31
C VAL A 181 -13.10 -15.86 32.63
N PRO A 182 -14.03 -16.84 32.65
CA PRO A 182 -13.69 -18.24 32.88
C PRO A 182 -13.06 -18.91 31.65
N GLN A 183 -13.27 -18.43 30.42
CA GLN A 183 -12.60 -18.96 29.22
C GLN A 183 -11.90 -17.85 28.45
N VAL A 184 -10.66 -18.10 28.04
CA VAL A 184 -9.90 -17.22 27.15
C VAL A 184 -9.55 -17.99 25.89
N ASP A 185 -10.00 -17.53 24.73
CA ASP A 185 -9.68 -18.15 23.44
C ASP A 185 -8.83 -17.21 22.56
N LEU A 186 -7.52 -17.45 22.59
CA LEU A 186 -6.54 -16.67 21.83
C LEU A 186 -6.47 -17.07 20.36
N THR A 187 -7.06 -18.20 19.97
CA THR A 187 -7.03 -18.70 18.57
C THR A 187 -7.70 -17.74 17.58
N ARG A 188 -8.52 -16.83 18.10
CA ARG A 188 -9.16 -15.76 17.34
C ARG A 188 -8.15 -14.72 16.81
N PHE A 189 -6.97 -14.61 17.41
CA PHE A 189 -5.87 -13.77 16.93
C PHE A 189 -4.89 -14.60 16.08
N SER A 190 -5.27 -14.89 14.83
CA SER A 190 -4.55 -15.83 13.97
C SER A 190 -3.07 -15.49 13.69
N GLN A 191 -2.67 -14.23 13.84
CA GLN A 191 -1.30 -13.75 13.63
C GLN A 191 -0.53 -13.54 14.93
N LEU A 192 -1.12 -13.88 16.08
CA LEU A 192 -0.53 -13.60 17.38
C LEU A 192 0.81 -14.31 17.53
N GLN A 193 1.83 -13.53 17.82
CA GLN A 193 3.20 -13.97 18.09
C GLN A 193 3.52 -13.91 19.58
N ARG A 194 2.92 -12.96 20.28
CA ARG A 194 3.13 -12.73 21.71
C ARG A 194 1.82 -12.44 22.43
N VAL A 195 1.65 -13.07 23.58
CA VAL A 195 0.63 -12.72 24.55
C VAL A 195 1.27 -12.47 25.91
N ALA A 196 0.84 -11.38 26.56
CA ALA A 196 1.10 -11.11 27.96
C ALA A 196 -0.25 -10.98 28.69
N ILE A 197 -0.43 -11.70 29.78
CA ILE A 197 -1.56 -11.54 30.70
C ILE A 197 -0.96 -11.09 32.03
N ASN A 198 -1.25 -9.87 32.44
CA ASN A 198 -0.59 -9.23 33.58
C ASN A 198 -1.25 -9.61 34.91
N ARG A 199 -2.57 -9.79 34.92
CA ARG A 199 -3.33 -10.16 36.10
C ARG A 199 -4.55 -11.02 35.76
N LEU A 200 -4.68 -12.12 36.50
CA LEU A 200 -5.88 -12.94 36.54
C LEU A 200 -6.70 -12.48 37.76
N GLU A 201 -7.82 -11.80 37.56
CA GLU A 201 -8.70 -11.36 38.66
C GLU A 201 -9.58 -12.49 39.20
N SER A 202 -9.93 -13.43 38.33
CA SER A 202 -10.75 -14.60 38.65
C SER A 202 -10.08 -15.88 38.12
N PRO A 203 -10.51 -17.06 38.59
CA PRO A 203 -10.08 -18.31 37.99
C PRO A 203 -10.52 -18.42 36.52
N VAL A 204 -9.57 -18.76 35.66
CA VAL A 204 -9.81 -19.11 34.26
C VAL A 204 -9.86 -20.64 34.20
N ASP A 205 -10.98 -21.22 33.78
CA ASP A 205 -11.10 -22.67 33.61
C ASP A 205 -10.21 -23.15 32.45
N THR A 206 -10.23 -22.45 31.31
CA THR A 206 -9.39 -22.76 30.15
C THR A 206 -8.84 -21.50 29.49
N LEU A 207 -7.53 -21.49 29.24
CA LEU A 207 -6.88 -20.58 28.30
C LEU A 207 -6.44 -21.40 27.09
N ASN A 208 -7.12 -21.20 25.97
CA ASN A 208 -6.89 -21.89 24.72
C ASN A 208 -6.03 -21.06 23.76
N ALA A 209 -4.85 -21.57 23.42
CA ALA A 209 -3.97 -20.99 22.41
C ALA A 209 -3.40 -22.06 21.47
N LYS A 210 -4.09 -23.18 21.30
CA LYS A 210 -3.60 -24.32 20.52
C LYS A 210 -3.47 -24.06 19.02
N ASN A 211 -2.54 -24.76 18.38
CA ASN A 211 -2.25 -24.74 16.95
C ASN A 211 -1.97 -23.33 16.39
N MET A 212 -1.46 -22.44 17.23
CA MET A 212 -1.08 -21.09 16.85
C MET A 212 0.37 -21.12 16.37
N SER A 213 0.58 -21.49 15.10
CA SER A 213 1.92 -21.63 14.53
C SER A 213 2.76 -20.35 14.56
N SER A 214 2.14 -19.18 14.70
CA SER A 214 2.83 -17.89 14.82
C SER A 214 3.24 -17.58 16.25
N LEU A 215 2.65 -18.24 17.25
CA LEU A 215 2.85 -17.96 18.66
C LEU A 215 4.25 -18.41 19.08
N THR A 216 5.02 -17.47 19.64
CA THR A 216 6.40 -17.70 20.08
C THR A 216 6.59 -17.38 21.56
N ASN A 217 5.71 -16.55 22.13
CA ASN A 217 5.92 -15.97 23.45
C ASN A 217 4.61 -15.89 24.25
N VAL A 218 4.56 -16.65 25.33
CA VAL A 218 3.43 -16.66 26.27
C VAL A 218 3.95 -16.25 27.64
N GLN A 219 3.42 -15.16 28.18
CA GLN A 219 3.72 -14.67 29.52
C GLN A 219 2.44 -14.48 30.28
N ILE A 220 2.33 -15.12 31.44
CA ILE A 220 1.16 -15.05 32.30
C ILE A 220 1.65 -14.75 33.71
N GLU A 221 1.40 -13.53 34.16
CA GLU A 221 1.56 -13.11 35.54
C GLU A 221 0.21 -13.32 36.25
N GLY A 222 0.24 -13.75 37.51
CA GLY A 222 -0.99 -13.92 38.27
C GLY A 222 -0.74 -13.68 39.73
N LEU A 223 -1.35 -12.61 40.24
CA LEU A 223 -1.31 -12.26 41.64
C LEU A 223 -2.50 -12.88 42.40
N ASP A 224 -3.65 -13.07 41.75
CA ASP A 224 -4.92 -13.41 42.43
C ASP A 224 -5.63 -14.67 41.88
N GLY A 225 -5.59 -14.94 40.57
CA GLY A 225 -6.30 -16.04 39.91
C GLY A 225 -5.47 -17.31 39.61
N SER A 226 -6.14 -18.31 39.04
CA SER A 226 -5.54 -19.58 38.60
C SER A 226 -6.10 -20.02 37.26
N ILE A 227 -5.34 -20.81 36.52
CA ILE A 227 -5.78 -21.44 35.27
C ILE A 227 -6.03 -22.92 35.53
N GLY A 228 -7.21 -23.44 35.17
CA GLY A 228 -7.48 -24.87 35.14
C GLY A 228 -6.63 -25.56 34.08
N THR A 229 -6.85 -25.22 32.81
CA THR A 229 -6.07 -25.73 31.68
C THR A 229 -5.48 -24.60 30.84
N LEU A 230 -4.16 -24.60 30.68
CA LEU A 230 -3.46 -23.80 29.66
C LEU A 230 -3.13 -24.72 28.49
N ASP A 231 -3.83 -24.54 27.36
CA ASP A 231 -3.67 -25.38 26.17
C ASP A 231 -2.82 -24.67 25.10
N LEU A 232 -1.56 -25.09 24.98
CA LEU A 232 -0.59 -24.64 23.99
C LEU A 232 -0.25 -25.76 22.99
N SER A 233 -1.12 -26.77 22.88
CA SER A 233 -0.85 -27.93 22.04
C SER A 233 -0.73 -27.54 20.56
N GLY A 234 0.25 -28.11 19.85
CA GLY A 234 0.52 -27.80 18.45
C GLY A 234 1.20 -26.45 18.19
N ASP A 235 1.62 -25.72 19.24
CA ASP A 235 2.35 -24.45 19.10
C ASP A 235 3.83 -24.71 18.81
N VAL A 236 4.11 -25.17 17.60
CA VAL A 236 5.42 -25.66 17.16
C VAL A 236 6.55 -24.62 17.21
N ASN A 237 6.22 -23.33 17.28
CA ASN A 237 7.19 -22.24 17.31
C ASN A 237 7.34 -21.58 18.69
N LEU A 238 6.70 -22.14 19.73
CA LEU A 238 6.82 -21.65 21.09
C LEU A 238 8.30 -21.67 21.54
N ASP A 239 8.77 -20.50 21.98
CA ASP A 239 10.15 -20.26 22.42
C ASP A 239 10.16 -19.75 23.86
N VAL A 240 9.28 -18.81 24.20
CA VAL A 240 9.21 -18.24 25.55
C VAL A 240 7.92 -18.66 26.24
N LEU A 241 8.04 -19.27 27.42
CA LEU A 241 6.92 -19.60 28.29
C LEU A 241 7.21 -19.16 29.73
N LYS A 242 6.50 -18.14 30.19
CA LYS A 242 6.62 -17.63 31.57
C LYS A 242 5.29 -17.75 32.30
N ILE A 243 5.27 -18.50 33.39
CA ILE A 243 4.07 -18.76 34.18
C ILE A 243 4.33 -18.36 35.64
N GLY A 244 3.76 -17.24 36.03
CA GLY A 244 3.77 -16.70 37.38
C GLY A 244 2.55 -17.09 38.22
N CYS A 245 1.49 -17.64 37.62
CA CYS A 245 0.23 -17.99 38.28
C CYS A 245 0.07 -19.51 38.48
N ARG A 246 -0.91 -19.93 39.29
CA ARG A 246 -1.24 -21.36 39.42
C ARG A 246 -1.90 -21.86 38.12
N VAL A 247 -1.42 -22.98 37.58
CA VAL A 247 -1.94 -23.69 36.41
C VAL A 247 -2.11 -25.16 36.78
N GLU A 248 -3.34 -25.69 36.74
CA GLU A 248 -3.57 -27.09 37.14
C GLU A 248 -3.06 -28.07 36.08
N THR A 249 -3.35 -27.81 34.80
CA THR A 249 -2.87 -28.58 33.65
C THR A 249 -2.29 -27.65 32.57
N LEU A 250 -1.05 -27.92 32.18
CA LEU A 250 -0.38 -27.30 31.05
C LEU A 250 -0.26 -28.33 29.92
N ASN A 251 -0.91 -28.11 28.79
CA ASN A 251 -0.86 -29.01 27.65
C ASN A 251 0.15 -28.51 26.60
N LEU A 252 1.21 -29.29 26.38
CA LEU A 252 2.31 -29.00 25.44
C LEU A 252 2.44 -30.09 24.36
N CYS A 253 1.44 -30.94 24.16
CA CYS A 253 1.46 -31.96 23.10
C CYS A 253 1.74 -31.32 21.73
N GLY A 254 2.75 -31.78 21.00
CA GLY A 254 3.17 -31.20 19.71
C GLY A 254 3.71 -29.76 19.77
N ALA A 255 4.00 -29.21 20.95
CA ALA A 255 4.47 -27.84 21.11
C ALA A 255 6.01 -27.74 21.18
N GLY A 256 6.52 -26.55 20.90
CA GLY A 256 7.92 -26.18 21.11
C GLY A 256 8.85 -26.56 19.94
N ARG A 257 9.95 -25.79 19.82
CA ARG A 257 11.04 -26.06 18.87
C ARG A 257 12.03 -27.07 19.46
N GLU A 258 13.10 -27.42 18.75
CA GLU A 258 14.12 -28.38 19.21
C GLU A 258 15.33 -27.75 19.95
N ASN A 259 15.65 -26.46 19.76
CA ASN A 259 16.96 -25.93 20.18
C ASN A 259 16.98 -24.51 20.80
N ALA A 260 15.83 -23.90 21.12
CA ALA A 260 15.78 -22.60 21.78
C ALA A 260 14.43 -22.46 22.49
N PHE A 261 14.45 -22.47 23.82
CA PHE A 261 13.29 -22.21 24.67
C PHE A 261 13.72 -21.58 26.01
N ASP A 262 13.08 -20.48 26.38
CA ASP A 262 13.16 -19.82 27.69
C ASP A 262 11.89 -20.11 28.49
N ILE A 263 11.99 -21.06 29.42
CA ILE A 263 10.89 -21.47 30.28
C ILE A 263 11.19 -21.03 31.71
N THR A 264 10.29 -20.21 32.26
CA THR A 264 10.37 -19.74 33.64
C THR A 264 9.04 -19.98 34.34
N PHE A 265 9.08 -20.80 35.40
CA PHE A 265 7.93 -21.02 36.28
C PHE A 265 8.20 -20.41 37.65
N SER A 266 7.15 -20.01 38.36
CA SER A 266 7.20 -19.88 39.81
C SER A 266 7.19 -21.29 40.45
N PRO A 267 7.87 -21.55 41.58
CA PRO A 267 7.80 -22.85 42.25
C PRO A 267 6.36 -23.26 42.59
N ASN A 268 6.00 -24.52 42.34
CA ASN A 268 4.66 -25.09 42.57
C ASN A 268 3.51 -24.38 41.83
N CYS A 269 3.81 -23.63 40.77
CA CYS A 269 2.77 -22.93 40.02
C CYS A 269 2.07 -23.87 39.02
N VAL A 270 2.77 -24.84 38.42
CA VAL A 270 2.18 -25.83 37.52
C VAL A 270 1.89 -27.13 38.28
N GLY A 271 0.72 -27.74 38.08
CA GLY A 271 0.36 -29.03 38.67
C GLY A 271 0.77 -30.22 37.80
N LYS A 272 0.30 -30.23 36.55
CA LYS A 272 0.54 -31.31 35.60
C LYS A 272 0.91 -30.76 34.22
N ILE A 273 1.90 -31.37 33.57
CA ILE A 273 2.30 -31.08 32.19
C ILE A 273 1.99 -32.29 31.31
N LEU A 274 1.24 -32.07 30.23
CA LEU A 274 0.99 -33.07 29.19
C LEU A 274 1.96 -32.83 28.02
N TYR A 275 2.52 -33.92 27.49
CA TYR A 275 3.41 -33.90 26.33
C TYR A 275 3.26 -35.19 25.53
N ASP A 276 3.72 -35.20 24.27
CA ASP A 276 3.69 -36.39 23.41
C ASP A 276 5.03 -36.59 22.68
N SER A 277 5.07 -37.47 21.68
CA SER A 277 6.27 -37.70 20.88
C SER A 277 6.63 -36.57 19.93
N ASP A 278 5.69 -35.66 19.67
CA ASP A 278 5.85 -34.53 18.74
C ASP A 278 6.23 -33.24 19.49
N THR A 279 6.11 -33.22 20.83
CA THR A 279 6.63 -32.16 21.69
C THR A 279 8.16 -32.07 21.56
N GLY A 280 8.69 -30.84 21.40
CA GLY A 280 10.11 -30.59 21.20
C GLY A 280 11.01 -31.25 22.26
N SER A 281 11.95 -32.08 21.82
CA SER A 281 12.68 -32.98 22.72
C SER A 281 13.51 -32.24 23.78
N GLY A 282 14.16 -31.13 23.39
CA GLY A 282 14.90 -30.29 24.31
C GLY A 282 14.01 -29.59 25.36
N MET A 283 12.77 -29.25 25.02
CA MET A 283 11.81 -28.70 25.96
C MET A 283 11.40 -29.74 27.00
N VAL A 284 11.11 -30.97 26.56
CA VAL A 284 10.79 -32.09 27.46
C VAL A 284 11.95 -32.38 28.42
N GLU A 285 13.19 -32.44 27.91
CA GLU A 285 14.38 -32.66 28.76
C GLU A 285 14.53 -31.56 29.82
N PHE A 286 14.34 -30.29 29.42
CA PHE A 286 14.41 -29.15 30.33
C PHE A 286 13.35 -29.23 31.45
N LEU A 287 12.09 -29.51 31.09
CA LEU A 287 10.99 -29.65 32.04
C LEU A 287 11.19 -30.87 32.97
N GLN A 288 11.65 -32.00 32.46
CA GLN A 288 11.94 -33.17 33.29
C GLN A 288 12.97 -32.85 34.37
N LYS A 289 14.02 -32.11 34.02
CA LYS A 289 15.06 -31.68 34.96
C LYS A 289 14.54 -30.73 36.04
N MET A 290 13.58 -29.86 35.72
CA MET A 290 13.00 -28.91 36.67
C MET A 290 11.87 -29.52 37.53
N SER A 291 11.26 -30.64 37.12
CA SER A 291 10.09 -31.22 37.79
C SER A 291 10.26 -31.43 39.30
N SER A 292 11.42 -31.91 39.75
CA SER A 292 11.69 -32.15 41.19
C SER A 292 11.74 -30.85 42.00
N ASP A 293 12.24 -29.78 41.40
CA ASP A 293 12.49 -28.52 42.07
C ASP A 293 11.23 -27.65 42.12
N TYR A 294 10.30 -27.88 41.19
CA TYR A 294 9.10 -27.06 40.98
C TYR A 294 7.79 -27.78 41.30
N GLY A 295 7.81 -29.09 41.61
CA GLY A 295 6.68 -29.81 42.22
C GLY A 295 5.57 -30.23 41.26
N TYR A 296 5.81 -30.20 39.94
CA TYR A 296 4.83 -30.67 38.95
C TYR A 296 5.03 -32.12 38.55
N THR A 297 3.97 -32.72 38.00
CA THR A 297 3.99 -34.03 37.37
C THR A 297 4.05 -33.89 35.85
N MET A 298 4.67 -34.86 35.17
CA MET A 298 4.68 -34.94 33.70
C MET A 298 4.00 -36.23 33.25
N GLU A 299 3.08 -36.14 32.30
CA GLU A 299 2.29 -37.24 31.77
C GLU A 299 2.41 -37.28 30.24
N GLN A 300 2.92 -38.38 29.70
CA GLN A 300 3.00 -38.60 28.26
C GLN A 300 1.63 -39.08 27.74
N GLN A 301 1.12 -38.45 26.68
CA GLN A 301 -0.13 -38.84 25.99
C GLN A 301 0.13 -39.80 24.82
#